data_AF-A0A1G3UFZ2-F1
#
_entry.id   AF-A0A1G3UFZ2-F1
#
_cell.length_a   1.000
_cell.length_b   1.000
_cell.length_c   1.000
_cell.angle_alpha   90.00
_cell.angle_beta   90.00
_cell.angle_gamma   90.00
#
_symmetry.space_group_name_H-M   'P 1'
#
loop_
_entity.id
_entity.type
_entity.pdbx_description
1 polymer ?
#
loop_
_entity_poly.entity_id
_entity_poly.type
_entity_poly.pdbx_seq_one_letter_code
_entity_poly.pdbx_strand_id
1 'polypeptide(L)'
;MRKKNIFFNILKNETSLTEVFCNLMSYKAFRDIFIDMVNQKRNNDNKLKCQHISYEDFSTEKNFGEIEKCFKEDENNKIGRGDLILNYDDEDYIFELKVEKYTELTKNQPQGYLCYLKKQNELSYNDNLYFIIPKGYMHINQIFSEWQEFCNNYPKEIIQNNHFLYWEEIINEIRKRELDKLNIIIKEFCEILDYRWFYTKLIHFSKNEIELIFQQHNMKNEELKMAFNANIPRVMNKLFDIVNNIKYKVHVRKKYDEQNPDFYGYYIDNKKYNLSEDFEIWFGVIYEIWEKAGVPILIEIISDDEKILSKVQDLKRYEYEDDENSISNYFAFDKSIFDKENISEIIDDKILELINLLKNQ
;
A
#
# COMPACT_ATOMS: atom_id res chain seq x y z
N MET A 1 0.30 -22.68 7.05
CA MET A 1 0.49 -23.74 6.03
C MET A 1 1.49 -23.22 4.99
N ARG A 2 2.51 -24.00 4.59
CA ARG A 2 3.44 -23.60 3.51
C ARG A 2 2.71 -23.64 2.17
N LYS A 3 2.56 -22.51 1.47
CA LYS A 3 2.02 -22.54 0.11
C LYS A 3 3.00 -23.29 -0.80
N LYS A 4 2.45 -24.05 -1.76
CA LYS A 4 3.24 -24.63 -2.87
C LYS A 4 3.58 -23.49 -3.82
N ASN A 5 4.58 -22.69 -3.45
CA ASN A 5 5.13 -21.65 -4.31
C ASN A 5 6.65 -21.63 -4.21
N ILE A 6 7.35 -21.57 -5.34
CA ILE A 6 8.82 -21.73 -5.39
C ILE A 6 9.56 -20.56 -4.73
N PHE A 7 8.95 -19.37 -4.69
CA PHE A 7 9.50 -18.17 -4.10
C PHE A 7 9.15 -18.00 -2.62
N PHE A 8 8.31 -18.87 -2.04
CA PHE A 8 7.74 -18.68 -0.71
C PHE A 8 8.78 -18.40 0.39
N ASN A 9 9.98 -18.97 0.33
CA ASN A 9 11.06 -18.71 1.29
C ASN A 9 12.23 -17.89 0.73
N ILE A 10 12.12 -17.48 -0.54
CA ILE A 10 13.13 -16.71 -1.26
C ILE A 10 12.76 -15.23 -1.18
N LEU A 11 11.55 -14.88 -1.60
CA LEU A 11 11.03 -13.53 -1.57
C LEU A 11 10.50 -13.20 -0.18
N LYS A 12 11.33 -12.53 0.62
CA LYS A 12 11.01 -12.18 2.02
C LYS A 12 11.06 -10.69 2.31
N ASN A 13 11.78 -9.93 1.50
CA ASN A 13 12.02 -8.52 1.66
C ASN A 13 12.27 -7.86 0.29
N GLU A 14 12.38 -6.53 0.31
CA GLU A 14 12.66 -5.68 -0.86
C GLU A 14 13.87 -6.16 -1.67
N THR A 15 15.03 -6.35 -1.03
CA THR A 15 16.26 -6.81 -1.71
C THR A 15 16.05 -8.12 -2.48
N SER A 16 15.47 -9.14 -1.83
CA SER A 16 15.20 -10.41 -2.50
C SER A 16 14.23 -10.27 -3.67
N LEU A 17 13.28 -9.34 -3.58
CA LEU A 17 12.34 -9.06 -4.66
C LEU A 17 13.03 -8.38 -5.83
N THR A 18 13.84 -7.36 -5.57
CA THR A 18 14.64 -6.66 -6.57
C THR A 18 15.49 -7.62 -7.40
N GLU A 19 16.18 -8.55 -6.73
CA GLU A 19 16.99 -9.58 -7.40
C GLU A 19 16.16 -10.50 -8.29
N VAL A 20 15.04 -11.03 -7.80
CA VAL A 20 14.18 -11.90 -8.63
C VAL A 20 13.57 -11.12 -9.78
N PHE A 21 13.11 -9.88 -9.54
CA PHE A 21 12.55 -9.01 -10.57
C PHE A 21 13.58 -8.69 -11.67
N CYS A 22 14.82 -8.38 -11.29
CA CYS A 22 15.92 -8.21 -12.23
C CYS A 22 16.18 -9.50 -13.02
N ASN A 23 16.26 -10.65 -12.36
CA ASN A 23 16.47 -11.94 -13.02
C ASN A 23 15.36 -12.30 -14.02
N LEU A 24 14.11 -11.86 -13.78
CA LEU A 24 13.03 -12.03 -14.75
C LEU A 24 13.24 -11.21 -16.04
N MET A 25 14.05 -10.15 -16.01
CA MET A 25 14.45 -9.41 -17.22
C MET A 25 15.26 -10.28 -18.20
N SER A 26 15.82 -11.42 -17.77
CA SER A 26 16.41 -12.41 -18.68
C SER A 26 15.40 -12.97 -19.69
N TYR A 27 14.12 -12.99 -19.31
CA TYR A 27 13.04 -13.41 -20.19
C TYR A 27 12.57 -12.22 -21.03
N LYS A 28 12.93 -12.24 -22.33
CA LYS A 28 12.69 -11.12 -23.26
C LYS A 28 11.26 -10.58 -23.21
N ALA A 29 10.24 -11.45 -23.20
CA ALA A 29 8.85 -10.99 -23.21
C ALA A 29 8.45 -10.29 -21.90
N PHE A 30 9.04 -10.66 -20.76
CA PHE A 30 8.84 -9.92 -19.49
C PHE A 30 9.54 -8.56 -19.56
N ARG A 31 10.79 -8.54 -20.03
CA ARG A 31 11.57 -7.31 -20.21
C ARG A 31 10.89 -6.33 -21.16
N ASP A 32 10.37 -6.80 -22.29
CA ASP A 32 9.64 -5.99 -23.26
C ASP A 32 8.39 -5.36 -22.61
N ILE A 33 7.63 -6.10 -21.78
CA ILE A 33 6.49 -5.56 -21.04
C ILE A 33 6.93 -4.44 -20.11
N PHE A 34 7.99 -4.66 -19.33
CA PHE A 34 8.49 -3.66 -18.40
C PHE A 34 8.95 -2.38 -19.11
N ILE A 35 9.74 -2.50 -20.17
CA ILE A 35 10.19 -1.35 -20.97
C ILE A 35 9.01 -0.64 -21.65
N ASP A 36 8.02 -1.37 -22.16
CA ASP A 36 6.80 -0.77 -22.70
C ASP A 36 6.07 0.08 -21.66
N MET A 37 5.99 -0.40 -20.41
CA MET A 37 5.38 0.37 -19.31
C MET A 37 6.16 1.64 -19.00
N VAL A 38 7.49 1.58 -18.93
CA VAL A 38 8.34 2.77 -18.76
C VAL A 38 8.10 3.76 -19.91
N ASN A 39 8.05 3.27 -21.15
CA ASN A 39 7.80 4.10 -22.34
C ASN A 39 6.39 4.72 -22.38
N GLN A 40 5.40 4.11 -21.74
CA GLN A 40 4.06 4.69 -21.62
C GLN A 40 4.01 5.85 -20.62
N LYS A 41 4.91 5.83 -19.62
CA LYS A 41 5.05 6.90 -18.62
C LYS A 41 5.88 8.07 -19.16
N ARG A 42 6.78 7.82 -20.11
CA ARG A 42 7.60 8.87 -20.75
C ARG A 42 6.75 9.72 -21.70
N ASN A 43 6.82 11.04 -21.53
CA ASN A 43 6.21 12.05 -22.42
C ASN A 43 7.15 12.53 -23.54
N ASN A 44 8.36 11.97 -23.66
CA ASN A 44 9.36 12.39 -24.65
C ASN A 44 9.37 11.49 -25.89
N ASP A 45 9.81 12.03 -27.03
CA ASP A 45 9.92 11.31 -28.31
C ASP A 45 11.04 10.23 -28.27
N ASN A 46 11.93 10.28 -27.28
CA ASN A 46 13.04 9.35 -27.08
C ASN A 46 12.61 8.15 -26.22
N LYS A 47 11.79 7.28 -26.83
CA LYS A 47 11.41 5.99 -26.25
C LYS A 47 12.58 5.01 -26.24
N LEU A 48 12.68 4.26 -25.15
CA LEU A 48 13.58 3.11 -25.00
C LEU A 48 13.23 2.05 -26.06
N LYS A 49 14.22 1.60 -26.83
CA LYS A 49 14.00 0.60 -27.88
C LYS A 49 14.21 -0.80 -27.32
N CYS A 50 13.12 -1.53 -27.06
CA CYS A 50 13.16 -2.87 -26.48
C CYS A 50 14.14 -3.83 -27.19
N GLN A 51 14.28 -3.73 -28.52
CA GLN A 51 15.20 -4.58 -29.29
C GLN A 51 16.69 -4.34 -29.00
N HIS A 52 17.05 -3.19 -28.43
CA HIS A 52 18.44 -2.84 -28.07
C HIS A 52 18.73 -3.10 -26.59
N ILE A 53 17.73 -3.52 -25.82
CA ILE A 53 17.87 -3.77 -24.39
C ILE A 53 17.97 -5.28 -24.16
N SER A 54 19.11 -5.69 -23.64
CA SER A 54 19.47 -7.03 -23.21
C SER A 54 19.28 -7.20 -21.71
N TYR A 55 19.61 -8.39 -21.18
CA TYR A 55 19.54 -8.63 -19.74
C TYR A 55 20.74 -8.03 -19.02
N GLU A 56 21.89 -8.03 -19.70
CA GLU A 56 23.18 -7.55 -19.22
C GLU A 56 23.20 -6.04 -18.98
N ASP A 57 22.25 -5.31 -19.58
CA ASP A 57 22.03 -3.88 -19.37
C ASP A 57 21.37 -3.57 -18.01
N PHE A 58 20.83 -4.59 -17.33
CA PHE A 58 20.27 -4.47 -16.01
C PHE A 58 21.28 -4.84 -14.93
N SER A 59 21.32 -4.04 -13.88
CA SER A 59 22.09 -4.35 -12.67
C SER A 59 21.30 -3.98 -11.42
N THR A 60 21.62 -4.64 -10.31
CA THR A 60 21.02 -4.36 -9.00
C THR A 60 22.05 -3.76 -8.07
N GLU A 61 21.57 -3.03 -7.06
CA GLU A 61 22.37 -2.56 -5.93
C GLU A 61 23.64 -1.77 -6.34
N LYS A 62 23.58 -0.98 -7.43
CA LYS A 62 24.72 -0.19 -7.91
C LYS A 62 25.01 0.95 -6.94
N ASN A 63 26.19 0.92 -6.32
CA ASN A 63 26.66 1.99 -5.45
C ASN A 63 27.18 3.14 -6.30
N PHE A 64 26.63 4.34 -6.10
CA PHE A 64 27.01 5.53 -6.85
C PHE A 64 28.17 6.32 -6.23
N GLY A 65 28.65 5.92 -5.04
CA GLY A 65 29.78 6.52 -4.35
C GLY A 65 29.40 7.69 -3.43
N GLU A 66 30.37 8.57 -3.19
CA GLU A 66 30.25 9.74 -2.31
C GLU A 66 30.08 11.05 -3.10
N ILE A 67 29.48 12.05 -2.45
CA ILE A 67 29.29 13.39 -3.01
C ILE A 67 30.16 14.40 -2.26
N GLU A 68 31.02 15.12 -2.99
CA GLU A 68 31.67 16.32 -2.47
C GLU A 68 30.86 17.63 -2.65
N LYS A 69 29.79 17.67 -3.48
CA LYS A 69 29.20 18.96 -3.97
C LYS A 69 27.67 19.10 -4.13
N CYS A 70 26.83 18.11 -3.81
CA CYS A 70 25.37 18.23 -4.03
C CYS A 70 24.54 18.42 -2.74
N PHE A 71 25.10 18.19 -1.56
CA PHE A 71 24.42 18.40 -0.30
C PHE A 71 25.04 19.58 0.45
N LYS A 72 24.23 20.30 1.23
CA LYS A 72 24.73 21.29 2.20
C LYS A 72 25.65 20.55 3.18
N GLU A 73 26.69 21.25 3.66
CA GLU A 73 27.94 20.70 4.21
C GLU A 73 27.87 19.73 5.40
N ASP A 74 26.69 19.30 5.85
CA ASP A 74 26.54 18.42 7.01
C ASP A 74 25.61 17.22 6.73
N GLU A 75 26.18 16.04 7.01
CA GLU A 75 25.56 14.72 7.21
C GLU A 75 25.55 13.71 6.04
N ASN A 76 26.42 12.68 6.17
CA ASN A 76 26.48 11.44 5.37
C ASN A 76 26.45 11.61 3.84
N ASN A 77 27.60 12.01 3.30
CA ASN A 77 27.95 12.25 1.89
C ASN A 77 27.76 11.07 0.90
N LYS A 78 26.86 10.10 1.12
CA LYS A 78 26.64 8.98 0.19
C LYS A 78 25.48 9.30 -0.75
N ILE A 79 25.65 9.09 -2.06
CA ILE A 79 24.56 9.22 -3.04
C ILE A 79 23.42 8.24 -2.76
N GLY A 80 23.77 7.10 -2.17
CA GLY A 80 22.88 5.96 -2.04
C GLY A 80 23.21 4.89 -3.08
N ARG A 81 22.33 3.90 -3.15
CA ARG A 81 22.52 2.70 -3.96
C ARG A 81 21.19 2.38 -4.60
N GLY A 82 21.09 2.51 -5.93
CA GLY A 82 19.84 2.25 -6.63
C GLY A 82 19.51 0.76 -6.62
N ASP A 83 18.23 0.44 -6.47
CA ASP A 83 17.78 -0.95 -6.38
C ASP A 83 17.92 -1.68 -7.71
N LEU A 84 17.40 -1.09 -8.78
CA LEU A 84 17.51 -1.61 -10.15
C LEU A 84 17.96 -0.49 -11.10
N ILE A 85 18.96 -0.79 -11.92
CA ILE A 85 19.52 0.13 -12.91
C ILE A 85 19.40 -0.48 -14.28
N LEU A 86 18.94 0.30 -15.25
CA LEU A 86 19.09 0.01 -16.68
C LEU A 86 20.14 0.97 -17.25
N ASN A 87 21.18 0.43 -17.88
CA ASN A 87 22.11 1.21 -18.68
C ASN A 87 21.67 1.16 -20.15
N TYR A 88 21.40 2.31 -20.77
CA TYR A 88 20.89 2.37 -22.13
C TYR A 88 21.37 3.65 -22.83
N ASP A 89 21.98 3.52 -24.00
CA ASP A 89 22.55 4.63 -24.79
C ASP A 89 23.45 5.56 -23.95
N ASP A 90 24.37 4.98 -23.16
CA ASP A 90 25.28 5.66 -22.22
C ASP A 90 24.60 6.43 -21.07
N GLU A 91 23.28 6.28 -20.90
CA GLU A 91 22.54 6.83 -19.77
C GLU A 91 22.14 5.76 -18.77
N ASP A 92 22.14 6.12 -17.48
CA ASP A 92 21.61 5.29 -16.41
C ASP A 92 20.16 5.68 -16.11
N TYR A 93 19.31 4.67 -15.97
CA TYR A 93 17.93 4.76 -15.54
C TYR A 93 17.81 4.08 -14.18
N ILE A 94 17.40 4.84 -13.17
CA ILE A 94 17.33 4.37 -11.79
C ILE A 94 15.87 4.02 -11.47
N PHE A 95 15.66 2.82 -10.95
CA PHE A 95 14.38 2.37 -10.41
C PHE A 95 14.57 2.07 -8.92
N GLU A 96 13.98 2.91 -8.06
CA GLU A 96 13.86 2.66 -6.63
C GLU A 96 12.61 1.81 -6.37
N LEU A 97 12.76 0.70 -5.66
CA LEU A 97 11.67 -0.22 -5.38
C LEU A 97 11.21 -0.05 -3.93
N LYS A 98 9.90 0.02 -3.71
CA LYS A 98 9.29 -0.21 -2.38
C LYS A 98 8.21 -1.24 -2.53
N VAL A 99 8.14 -2.19 -1.60
CA VAL A 99 7.16 -3.29 -1.67
C VAL A 99 6.01 -3.06 -0.71
N GLU A 100 6.26 -2.42 0.43
CA GLU A 100 5.27 -2.14 1.45
C GLU A 100 4.89 -0.64 1.44
N LYS A 101 3.62 -0.34 1.73
CA LYS A 101 3.09 1.04 1.63
C LYS A 101 3.76 2.02 2.60
N TYR A 102 4.35 1.51 3.67
CA TYR A 102 4.81 2.29 4.83
C TYR A 102 6.33 2.36 4.96
N THR A 103 7.10 1.63 4.14
CA THR A 103 8.56 1.68 4.19
C THR A 103 9.05 3.08 3.80
N GLU A 104 9.79 3.73 4.70
CA GLU A 104 10.35 5.07 4.47
C GLU A 104 11.40 5.07 3.36
N LEU A 105 11.60 6.25 2.77
CA LEU A 105 12.76 6.49 1.91
C LEU A 105 14.02 6.49 2.77
N THR A 106 15.13 6.01 2.21
CA THR A 106 16.43 6.24 2.83
C THR A 106 16.72 7.74 2.80
N LYS A 107 17.32 8.29 3.86
CA LYS A 107 17.56 9.73 4.07
C LYS A 107 18.05 10.55 2.84
N ASN A 108 18.74 9.91 1.90
CA ASN A 108 19.32 10.58 0.73
C ASN A 108 18.51 10.38 -0.56
N GLN A 109 17.30 9.82 -0.49
CA GLN A 109 16.43 9.54 -1.63
C GLN A 109 15.19 10.46 -1.61
N PRO A 110 14.79 11.06 -2.76
CA PRO A 110 15.35 10.90 -4.10
C PRO A 110 16.61 11.75 -4.41
N GLN A 111 16.96 12.73 -3.59
CA GLN A 111 17.90 13.80 -3.98
C GLN A 111 19.28 13.28 -4.42
N GLY A 112 19.81 12.25 -3.77
CA GLY A 112 21.07 11.61 -4.13
C GLY A 112 21.05 11.08 -5.57
N TYR A 113 20.00 10.36 -5.93
CA TYR A 113 19.82 9.84 -7.29
C TYR A 113 19.73 10.94 -8.32
N LEU A 114 19.00 12.01 -8.02
CA LEU A 114 18.90 13.17 -8.91
C LEU A 114 20.25 13.86 -9.11
N CYS A 115 21.05 14.03 -8.05
CA CYS A 115 22.41 14.54 -8.18
C CYS A 115 23.29 13.63 -9.05
N TYR A 116 23.20 12.31 -8.87
CA TYR A 116 23.97 11.37 -9.69
C TYR A 116 23.61 11.50 -11.18
N LEU A 117 22.32 11.44 -11.50
CA LEU A 117 21.83 11.54 -12.87
C LEU A 117 22.20 12.91 -13.48
N LYS A 118 22.11 14.00 -12.71
CA LYS A 118 22.48 15.35 -13.17
C LYS A 118 23.96 15.46 -13.54
N LYS A 119 24.85 14.75 -12.84
CA LYS A 119 26.27 14.70 -13.18
C LYS A 119 26.53 13.94 -14.49
N GLN A 120 25.71 12.94 -14.80
CA GLN A 120 25.81 12.20 -16.06
C GLN A 120 25.28 13.04 -17.23
N ASN A 121 24.07 13.61 -17.08
CA ASN A 121 23.45 14.45 -18.10
C ASN A 121 22.59 15.55 -17.47
N GLU A 122 23.12 16.77 -17.43
CA GLU A 122 22.46 17.92 -16.78
C GLU A 122 21.12 18.30 -17.43
N LEU A 123 20.90 17.94 -18.70
CA LEU A 123 19.70 18.34 -19.45
C LEU A 123 18.53 17.37 -19.29
N SER A 124 18.78 16.07 -19.12
CA SER A 124 17.74 15.02 -19.12
C SER A 124 17.63 14.24 -17.81
N TYR A 125 18.45 14.52 -16.80
CA TYR A 125 18.53 13.71 -15.57
C TYR A 125 17.19 13.41 -14.89
N ASN A 126 16.25 14.35 -14.93
CA ASN A 126 14.95 14.18 -14.32
C ASN A 126 14.10 13.10 -14.99
N ASP A 127 14.33 12.79 -16.26
CA ASP A 127 13.56 11.81 -17.03
C ASP A 127 13.92 10.36 -16.70
N ASN A 128 15.01 10.13 -15.96
CA ASN A 128 15.65 8.82 -15.80
C ASN A 128 15.57 8.25 -14.37
N LEU A 129 14.83 8.90 -13.46
CA LEU A 129 14.52 8.34 -12.14
C LEU A 129 13.07 7.84 -12.09
N TYR A 130 12.87 6.64 -11.59
CA TYR A 130 11.56 6.00 -11.45
C TYR A 130 11.42 5.37 -10.06
N PHE A 131 10.17 5.29 -9.60
CA PHE A 131 9.79 4.58 -8.39
C PHE A 131 8.81 3.46 -8.75
N ILE A 132 9.14 2.23 -8.34
CA ILE A 132 8.25 1.08 -8.42
C ILE A 132 7.69 0.83 -7.02
N ILE A 133 6.44 1.21 -6.79
CA ILE A 133 5.85 1.31 -5.45
C ILE A 133 4.45 0.66 -5.41
N PRO A 134 3.93 0.25 -4.24
CA PRO A 134 2.54 -0.13 -4.11
C PRO A 134 1.60 1.06 -4.34
N LYS A 135 0.37 0.80 -4.81
CA LYS A 135 -0.68 1.84 -4.78
C LYS A 135 -0.94 2.28 -3.34
N GLY A 136 -1.10 3.59 -3.13
CA GLY A 136 -1.29 4.15 -1.79
C GLY A 136 -0.01 4.18 -0.92
N TYR A 137 1.18 4.15 -1.53
CA TYR A 137 2.45 4.38 -0.83
C TYR A 137 2.42 5.69 -0.03
N MET A 138 2.73 5.64 1.27
CA MET A 138 2.48 6.75 2.20
C MET A 138 3.46 7.91 2.04
N HIS A 139 4.67 7.64 1.55
CA HIS A 139 5.74 8.64 1.48
C HIS A 139 5.82 9.36 0.12
N ILE A 140 4.78 9.27 -0.71
CA ILE A 140 4.70 9.97 -2.01
C ILE A 140 4.93 11.47 -1.87
N ASN A 141 4.38 12.10 -0.82
CA ASN A 141 4.55 13.54 -0.60
C ASN A 141 6.00 13.91 -0.27
N GLN A 142 6.74 13.04 0.41
CA GLN A 142 8.18 13.23 0.65
C GLN A 142 8.95 13.22 -0.67
N ILE A 143 8.69 12.24 -1.55
CA ILE A 143 9.29 12.19 -2.90
C ILE A 143 9.04 13.51 -3.65
N PHE A 144 7.79 13.98 -3.69
CA PHE A 144 7.47 15.23 -4.37
C PHE A 144 8.24 16.42 -3.80
N SER A 145 8.26 16.54 -2.47
CA SER A 145 8.85 17.71 -1.80
C SER A 145 10.36 17.77 -2.02
N GLU A 146 11.04 16.64 -1.84
CA GLU A 146 12.49 16.52 -2.04
C GLU A 146 12.92 16.72 -3.49
N TRP A 147 12.15 16.17 -4.44
CA TRP A 147 12.41 16.34 -5.88
C TRP A 147 12.18 17.80 -6.32
N GLN A 148 11.12 18.43 -5.83
CA GLN A 148 10.81 19.83 -6.11
C GLN A 148 11.87 20.78 -5.57
N GLU A 149 12.35 20.53 -4.35
CA GLU A 149 13.45 21.29 -3.76
C GLU A 149 14.72 21.18 -4.61
N PHE A 150 15.07 19.98 -5.06
CA PHE A 150 16.29 19.75 -5.85
C PHE A 150 16.21 20.37 -7.27
N CYS A 151 15.03 20.32 -7.89
CA CYS A 151 14.86 20.65 -9.32
C CYS A 151 14.25 22.03 -9.57
N ASN A 152 14.21 22.92 -8.59
CA ASN A 152 13.58 24.25 -8.69
C ASN A 152 12.10 24.17 -9.12
N ASN A 153 11.26 23.50 -8.34
CA ASN A 153 9.81 23.37 -8.53
C ASN A 153 9.36 22.51 -9.72
N TYR A 154 9.98 21.35 -9.92
CA TYR A 154 9.52 20.37 -10.90
C TYR A 154 8.04 19.98 -10.65
N PRO A 155 7.14 19.95 -11.66
CA PRO A 155 5.70 19.78 -11.40
C PRO A 155 5.35 18.42 -10.80
N LYS A 156 4.54 18.40 -9.73
CA LYS A 156 4.12 17.16 -9.05
C LYS A 156 3.36 16.22 -9.98
N GLU A 157 2.53 16.80 -10.86
CA GLU A 157 1.74 16.04 -11.82
C GLU A 157 2.62 15.28 -12.80
N ILE A 158 3.78 15.85 -13.18
CA ILE A 158 4.75 15.18 -14.04
C ILE A 158 5.42 14.03 -13.27
N ILE A 159 5.86 14.25 -12.03
CA ILE A 159 6.44 13.20 -11.17
C ILE A 159 5.46 12.03 -11.05
N GLN A 160 4.22 12.32 -10.66
CA GLN A 160 3.20 11.32 -10.42
C GLN A 160 2.84 10.52 -11.68
N ASN A 161 2.69 11.17 -12.83
CA ASN A 161 2.25 10.51 -14.04
C ASN A 161 3.38 9.78 -14.78
N ASN A 162 4.62 10.28 -14.69
CA ASN A 162 5.71 9.82 -15.54
C ASN A 162 6.79 9.02 -14.81
N HIS A 163 6.88 9.12 -13.48
CA HIS A 163 7.98 8.51 -12.73
C HIS A 163 7.51 7.38 -11.81
N PHE A 164 6.20 7.23 -11.60
CA PHE A 164 5.65 6.16 -10.75
C PHE A 164 5.09 5.00 -11.57
N LEU A 165 5.63 3.82 -11.29
CA LEU A 165 5.11 2.53 -11.71
C LEU A 165 4.55 1.82 -10.48
N TYR A 166 3.36 1.24 -10.61
CA TYR A 166 2.75 0.51 -9.51
C TYR A 166 2.92 -1.00 -9.67
N TRP A 167 3.26 -1.70 -8.60
CA TRP A 167 3.39 -3.18 -8.64
C TRP A 167 2.11 -3.85 -9.14
N GLU A 168 0.95 -3.35 -8.74
CA GLU A 168 -0.35 -3.82 -9.16
C GLU A 168 -0.57 -3.64 -10.67
N GLU A 169 -0.04 -2.55 -11.26
CA GLU A 169 -0.08 -2.32 -12.71
C GLU A 169 0.84 -3.29 -13.45
N ILE A 170 2.05 -3.54 -12.92
CA ILE A 170 3.01 -4.47 -13.51
C ILE A 170 2.41 -5.89 -13.55
N ILE A 171 1.85 -6.35 -12.43
CA ILE A 171 1.20 -7.67 -12.34
C ILE A 171 0.01 -7.75 -13.31
N ASN A 172 -0.80 -6.71 -13.40
CA ASN A 172 -1.95 -6.69 -14.30
C ASN A 172 -1.54 -6.71 -15.77
N GLU A 173 -0.49 -5.99 -16.17
CA GLU A 173 0.00 -6.03 -17.56
C GLU A 173 0.60 -7.39 -17.92
N ILE A 174 1.32 -8.06 -17.00
CA ILE A 174 1.79 -9.45 -17.17
C ILE A 174 0.61 -10.39 -17.45
N ARG A 175 -0.45 -10.31 -16.63
CA ARG A 175 -1.66 -11.16 -16.76
C ARG A 175 -2.46 -10.85 -18.02
N LYS A 176 -2.59 -9.57 -18.37
CA LYS A 176 -3.29 -9.11 -19.57
C LYS A 176 -2.62 -9.61 -20.85
N ARG A 177 -1.28 -9.72 -20.85
CA ARG A 177 -0.52 -10.34 -21.95
C ARG A 177 -0.37 -11.86 -21.79
N GLU A 178 -1.06 -12.46 -20.83
CA GLU A 178 -1.09 -13.90 -20.53
C GLU A 178 0.29 -14.51 -20.27
N LEU A 179 1.27 -13.71 -19.86
CA LEU A 179 2.65 -14.17 -19.70
C LEU A 179 2.81 -15.14 -18.52
N ASP A 180 1.99 -14.94 -17.49
CA ASP A 180 1.82 -15.86 -16.36
C ASP A 180 1.24 -17.22 -16.77
N LYS A 181 0.49 -17.31 -17.87
CA LYS A 181 0.02 -18.59 -18.42
C LYS A 181 1.10 -19.30 -19.24
N LEU A 182 1.99 -18.53 -19.86
CA LEU A 182 3.06 -19.03 -20.72
C LEU A 182 4.31 -19.48 -19.95
N ASN A 183 4.56 -18.90 -18.77
CA ASN A 183 5.76 -19.19 -17.98
C ASN A 183 5.42 -19.42 -16.50
N ILE A 184 5.66 -20.65 -16.03
CA ILE A 184 5.38 -21.05 -14.65
C ILE A 184 6.16 -20.22 -13.61
N ILE A 185 7.38 -19.78 -13.91
CA ILE A 185 8.17 -18.96 -12.99
C ILE A 185 7.52 -17.57 -12.85
N ILE A 186 7.06 -16.98 -13.95
CA ILE A 186 6.36 -15.69 -13.93
C ILE A 186 5.03 -15.81 -13.19
N LYS A 187 4.30 -16.91 -13.40
CA LYS A 187 3.09 -17.23 -12.63
C LYS A 187 3.35 -17.23 -11.13
N GLU A 188 4.36 -17.99 -10.72
CA GLU A 188 4.75 -18.13 -9.32
C GLU A 188 5.19 -16.80 -8.72
N PHE A 189 5.83 -15.93 -9.51
CA PHE A 189 6.20 -14.57 -9.12
C PHE A 189 4.98 -13.67 -8.91
N CYS A 190 4.00 -13.68 -9.81
CA CYS A 190 2.76 -12.92 -9.62
C CYS A 190 1.96 -13.43 -8.41
N GLU A 191 1.84 -14.76 -8.24
CA GLU A 191 1.09 -15.36 -7.14
C GLU A 191 1.69 -15.07 -5.76
N ILE A 192 3.02 -15.04 -5.65
CA ILE A 192 3.68 -14.72 -4.37
C ILE A 192 3.60 -13.22 -4.06
N LEU A 193 3.69 -12.37 -5.09
CA LEU A 193 3.51 -10.93 -4.93
C LEU A 193 2.11 -10.59 -4.45
N ASP A 194 1.09 -11.13 -5.11
CA ASP A 194 -0.28 -11.09 -4.61
C ASP A 194 -0.28 -11.57 -3.17
N TYR A 195 0.06 -12.83 -2.92
CA TYR A 195 -0.11 -13.44 -1.60
C TYR A 195 0.55 -12.67 -0.45
N ARG A 196 1.73 -12.06 -0.67
CA ARG A 196 2.49 -11.37 0.39
C ARG A 196 2.13 -9.90 0.54
N TRP A 197 1.87 -9.20 -0.56
CA TRP A 197 1.84 -7.73 -0.55
C TRP A 197 0.59 -7.14 -1.18
N PHE A 198 0.01 -7.78 -2.20
CA PHE A 198 -1.08 -7.19 -3.00
C PHE A 198 -2.40 -7.97 -2.96
N TYR A 199 -2.48 -9.05 -2.17
CA TYR A 199 -3.66 -9.91 -2.09
C TYR A 199 -4.73 -9.22 -1.27
N THR A 200 -5.81 -8.86 -1.94
CA THR A 200 -7.10 -8.60 -1.31
C THR A 200 -8.05 -9.72 -1.71
N LYS A 201 -8.55 -10.51 -0.76
CA LYS A 201 -9.69 -11.37 -1.04
C LYS A 201 -10.87 -10.47 -1.38
N LEU A 202 -11.37 -10.49 -2.63
CA LEU A 202 -12.59 -9.75 -2.98
C LEU A 202 -13.76 -10.35 -2.21
N ILE A 203 -14.55 -9.48 -1.58
CA ILE A 203 -15.67 -9.88 -0.72
C ILE A 203 -16.91 -9.24 -1.27
N HIS A 204 -17.82 -10.09 -1.75
CA HIS A 204 -19.08 -9.66 -2.33
C HIS A 204 -20.22 -10.03 -1.39
N PHE A 205 -21.10 -9.08 -1.07
CA PHE A 205 -22.36 -9.34 -0.39
C PHE A 205 -23.52 -9.29 -1.39
N SER A 206 -24.38 -10.29 -1.33
CA SER A 206 -25.67 -10.25 -2.00
C SER A 206 -26.60 -9.24 -1.32
N LYS A 207 -27.62 -8.76 -2.05
CA LYS A 207 -28.61 -7.82 -1.50
C LYS A 207 -29.23 -8.31 -0.18
N ASN A 208 -29.59 -9.59 -0.10
CA ASN A 208 -30.13 -10.18 1.12
C ASN A 208 -29.13 -10.18 2.28
N GLU A 209 -27.84 -10.42 2.00
CA GLU A 209 -26.80 -10.34 3.02
C GLU A 209 -26.61 -8.90 3.50
N ILE A 210 -26.64 -7.92 2.60
CA ILE A 210 -26.57 -6.49 2.95
C ILE A 210 -27.80 -6.07 3.77
N GLU A 211 -28.99 -6.54 3.42
CA GLU A 211 -30.19 -6.29 4.22
C GLU A 211 -30.06 -6.89 5.63
N LEU A 212 -29.53 -8.11 5.75
CA LEU A 212 -29.26 -8.73 7.06
C LEU A 212 -28.24 -7.95 7.89
N ILE A 213 -27.24 -7.33 7.27
CA ILE A 213 -26.23 -6.52 7.98
C ILE A 213 -26.85 -5.26 8.61
N PHE A 214 -27.81 -4.64 7.91
CA PHE A 214 -28.36 -3.34 8.27
C PHE A 214 -29.83 -3.38 8.74
N GLN A 215 -30.35 -4.57 9.09
CA GLN A 215 -31.69 -4.72 9.64
C GLN A 215 -31.75 -4.17 11.07
N GLN A 216 -32.20 -2.92 11.23
CA GLN A 216 -32.48 -2.34 12.54
C GLN A 216 -33.82 -2.85 13.10
N HIS A 217 -33.82 -3.15 14.40
CA HIS A 217 -34.83 -3.89 15.16
C HIS A 217 -36.30 -3.60 14.83
N ASN A 218 -36.99 -4.61 14.29
CA ASN A 218 -38.42 -4.87 14.55
C ASN A 218 -38.59 -6.26 15.19
N MET A 219 -37.72 -6.58 16.15
CA MET A 219 -37.54 -7.92 16.69
C MET A 219 -38.25 -8.09 18.04
N LYS A 220 -39.50 -8.55 18.01
CA LYS A 220 -40.10 -9.30 19.14
C LYS A 220 -40.50 -10.73 18.77
N ASN A 221 -40.49 -11.08 17.47
CA ASN A 221 -40.83 -12.41 16.93
C ASN A 221 -39.78 -12.97 15.95
N GLU A 222 -38.67 -12.27 15.71
CA GLU A 222 -37.67 -12.61 14.67
C GLU A 222 -36.37 -13.22 15.20
N GLU A 223 -36.11 -13.21 16.51
CA GLU A 223 -34.90 -13.77 17.13
C GLU A 223 -34.71 -15.26 16.79
N LEU A 224 -35.80 -16.04 16.86
CA LEU A 224 -35.81 -17.44 16.43
C LEU A 224 -35.54 -17.60 14.93
N LYS A 225 -36.07 -16.71 14.07
CA LYS A 225 -35.82 -16.77 12.61
C LYS A 225 -34.37 -16.41 12.26
N MET A 226 -33.76 -15.48 12.99
CA MET A 226 -32.35 -15.15 12.84
C MET A 226 -31.44 -16.27 13.31
N ALA A 227 -31.72 -16.89 14.47
CA ALA A 227 -30.93 -18.03 14.97
C ALA A 227 -30.85 -19.21 13.97
N PHE A 228 -31.85 -19.37 13.10
CA PHE A 228 -31.87 -20.40 12.04
C PHE A 228 -31.50 -19.88 10.65
N ASN A 229 -31.12 -18.60 10.51
CA ASN A 229 -30.73 -18.03 9.22
C ASN A 229 -29.29 -18.42 8.88
N ALA A 230 -29.13 -19.39 7.99
CA ALA A 230 -27.83 -19.90 7.54
C ALA A 230 -26.93 -18.83 6.88
N ASN A 231 -27.46 -17.65 6.52
CA ASN A 231 -26.65 -16.55 6.03
C ASN A 231 -25.90 -15.81 7.14
N ILE A 232 -26.31 -15.89 8.41
CA ILE A 232 -25.62 -15.18 9.50
C ILE A 232 -24.16 -15.63 9.63
N PRO A 233 -23.84 -16.94 9.76
CA PRO A 233 -22.44 -17.39 9.78
C PRO A 233 -21.66 -16.97 8.53
N ARG A 234 -22.32 -16.90 7.37
CA ARG A 234 -21.70 -16.47 6.11
C ARG A 234 -21.38 -14.98 6.10
N VAL A 235 -22.29 -14.15 6.56
CA VAL A 235 -22.10 -12.69 6.71
C VAL A 235 -20.98 -12.42 7.70
N MET A 236 -21.00 -13.07 8.87
CA MET A 236 -19.94 -12.95 9.89
C MET A 236 -18.57 -13.29 9.31
N ASN A 237 -18.43 -14.43 8.64
CA ASN A 237 -17.17 -14.81 8.01
C ASN A 237 -16.70 -13.79 6.97
N LYS A 238 -17.61 -13.21 6.18
CA LYS A 238 -17.26 -12.15 5.22
C LYS A 238 -16.80 -10.88 5.93
N LEU A 239 -17.47 -10.44 7.00
CA LEU A 239 -17.02 -9.29 7.79
C LEU A 239 -15.63 -9.54 8.39
N PHE A 240 -15.38 -10.74 8.93
CA PHE A 240 -14.08 -11.12 9.45
C PHE A 240 -13.02 -11.22 8.36
N ASP A 241 -13.35 -11.71 7.17
CA ASP A 241 -12.47 -11.70 6.02
C ASP A 241 -12.08 -10.26 5.63
N ILE A 242 -12.99 -9.28 5.75
CA ILE A 242 -12.67 -7.86 5.50
C ILE A 242 -11.64 -7.36 6.50
N VAL A 243 -11.89 -7.58 7.79
CA VAL A 243 -10.98 -7.18 8.87
C VAL A 243 -9.62 -7.86 8.72
N ASN A 244 -9.58 -9.15 8.39
CA ASN A 244 -8.34 -9.87 8.11
C ASN A 244 -7.59 -9.34 6.88
N ASN A 245 -8.30 -9.04 5.79
CA ASN A 245 -7.68 -8.44 4.61
C ASN A 245 -6.95 -7.13 4.95
N ILE A 246 -7.54 -6.31 5.81
CA ILE A 246 -6.93 -5.06 6.28
C ILE A 246 -5.73 -5.36 7.18
N LYS A 247 -5.87 -6.28 8.15
CA LYS A 247 -4.78 -6.73 9.04
C LYS A 247 -3.50 -7.07 8.29
N TYR A 248 -3.60 -7.72 7.13
CA TYR A 248 -2.42 -8.11 6.34
C TYR A 248 -1.75 -6.93 5.62
N LYS A 249 -2.41 -5.77 5.51
CA LYS A 249 -1.93 -4.58 4.80
C LYS A 249 -1.42 -3.49 5.73
N VAL A 250 -1.83 -3.51 7.00
CA VAL A 250 -1.40 -2.55 8.01
C VAL A 250 -0.58 -3.22 9.11
N HIS A 251 0.30 -2.46 9.76
CA HIS A 251 1.01 -2.94 10.93
C HIS A 251 0.09 -2.95 12.15
N VAL A 252 -0.28 -4.14 12.60
CA VAL A 252 -1.10 -4.36 13.79
C VAL A 252 -0.25 -4.85 14.98
N ARG A 253 -0.68 -4.52 16.19
CA ARG A 253 -0.05 -5.01 17.43
C ARG A 253 -0.25 -6.53 17.56
N LYS A 254 0.82 -7.28 17.85
CA LYS A 254 0.79 -8.76 17.90
C LYS A 254 0.14 -9.37 19.17
N LYS A 255 -0.32 -8.56 20.13
CA LYS A 255 -0.45 -9.01 21.53
C LYS A 255 -1.75 -8.64 22.26
N TYR A 256 -2.85 -8.45 21.55
CA TYR A 256 -4.17 -8.23 22.15
C TYR A 256 -5.13 -9.30 21.65
N ASP A 257 -6.03 -9.78 22.51
CA ASP A 257 -7.03 -10.79 22.14
C ASP A 257 -7.87 -10.25 20.96
N GLU A 258 -7.63 -10.79 19.76
CA GLU A 258 -8.17 -10.27 18.49
C GLU A 258 -9.65 -10.66 18.26
N GLN A 259 -10.19 -11.50 19.15
CA GLN A 259 -11.57 -11.95 19.17
C GLN A 259 -12.00 -12.26 20.59
N ASN A 260 -13.07 -11.64 21.05
CA ASN A 260 -13.77 -12.03 22.27
C ASN A 260 -15.29 -12.01 22.01
N PRO A 261 -16.14 -12.25 23.02
CA PRO A 261 -17.59 -12.20 22.87
C PRO A 261 -18.14 -10.84 22.44
N ASP A 262 -17.38 -9.76 22.59
CA ASP A 262 -17.83 -8.37 22.45
C ASP A 262 -17.31 -7.73 21.16
N PHE A 263 -16.16 -8.17 20.63
CA PHE A 263 -15.58 -7.64 19.40
C PHE A 263 -14.69 -8.62 18.62
N TYR A 264 -14.40 -8.25 17.37
CA TYR A 264 -13.40 -8.85 16.49
C TYR A 264 -12.63 -7.77 15.74
N GLY A 265 -11.33 -7.62 15.98
CA GLY A 265 -10.56 -6.53 15.37
C GLY A 265 -9.12 -6.41 15.85
N TYR A 266 -8.50 -5.30 15.48
CA TYR A 266 -7.06 -5.09 15.57
C TYR A 266 -6.69 -3.66 15.96
N TYR A 267 -5.73 -3.55 16.86
CA TYR A 267 -5.04 -2.29 17.13
C TYR A 267 -3.89 -2.05 16.16
N ILE A 268 -3.79 -0.83 15.65
CA ILE A 268 -2.66 -0.36 14.84
C ILE A 268 -1.41 -0.22 15.74
N ASP A 269 -0.26 -0.57 15.18
CA ASP A 269 1.05 -0.40 15.83
C ASP A 269 1.58 1.02 15.58
N ASN A 270 1.24 1.94 16.48
CA ASN A 270 1.61 3.35 16.39
C ASN A 270 3.11 3.57 16.15
N LYS A 271 3.98 2.76 16.78
CA LYS A 271 5.44 2.83 16.60
C LYS A 271 5.86 2.62 15.17
N LYS A 272 5.17 1.75 14.45
CA LYS A 272 5.48 1.46 13.04
C LYS A 272 5.08 2.57 12.09
N TYR A 273 4.21 3.46 12.53
CA TYR A 273 3.73 4.61 11.77
C TYR A 273 4.27 5.95 12.29
N ASN A 274 5.17 5.93 13.29
CA ASN A 274 5.67 7.10 14.01
C ASN A 274 4.54 7.97 14.56
N LEU A 275 3.50 7.35 15.11
CA LEU A 275 2.41 8.04 15.80
C LEU A 275 2.73 8.17 17.30
N SER A 276 2.12 9.14 17.98
CA SER A 276 2.18 9.24 19.45
C SER A 276 1.59 7.99 20.12
N GLU A 277 2.08 7.64 21.31
CA GLU A 277 1.49 6.59 22.16
C GLU A 277 0.33 7.12 23.03
N ASP A 278 0.03 8.43 22.97
CA ASP A 278 -1.05 9.08 23.73
C ASP A 278 -2.46 8.76 23.19
N PHE A 279 -2.54 7.96 22.14
CA PHE A 279 -3.78 7.48 21.57
C PHE A 279 -3.62 6.11 20.96
N GLU A 280 -4.75 5.42 20.77
CA GLU A 280 -4.79 4.13 20.09
C GLU A 280 -5.76 4.20 18.91
N ILE A 281 -5.43 3.50 17.83
CA ILE A 281 -6.33 3.30 16.69
C ILE A 281 -6.68 1.81 16.65
N TRP A 282 -7.98 1.51 16.69
CA TRP A 282 -8.51 0.16 16.54
C TRP A 282 -9.42 0.09 15.31
N PHE A 283 -9.49 -1.06 14.64
CA PHE A 283 -10.47 -1.30 13.59
C PHE A 283 -11.04 -2.71 13.68
N GLY A 284 -12.33 -2.86 13.35
CA GLY A 284 -13.00 -4.15 13.42
C GLY A 284 -14.50 -4.06 13.57
N VAL A 285 -15.07 -5.13 14.13
CA VAL A 285 -16.49 -5.30 14.45
C VAL A 285 -16.64 -5.21 15.98
N ILE A 286 -17.43 -4.26 16.47
CA ILE A 286 -17.88 -4.22 17.87
C ILE A 286 -19.35 -4.64 17.85
N TYR A 287 -19.69 -5.79 18.43
CA TYR A 287 -21.00 -6.40 18.23
C TYR A 287 -22.13 -5.56 18.83
N GLU A 288 -21.90 -4.95 20.00
CA GLU A 288 -22.88 -4.07 20.64
C GLU A 288 -23.15 -2.80 19.82
N ILE A 289 -22.11 -2.18 19.27
CA ILE A 289 -22.25 -1.00 18.40
C ILE A 289 -22.95 -1.39 17.10
N TRP A 290 -22.65 -2.58 16.56
CA TRP A 290 -23.35 -3.07 15.38
C TRP A 290 -24.84 -3.30 15.67
N GLU A 291 -25.18 -3.93 16.80
CA GLU A 291 -26.56 -4.14 17.22
C GLU A 291 -27.31 -2.80 17.35
N LYS A 292 -26.75 -1.86 18.11
CA LYS A 292 -27.44 -0.60 18.45
C LYS A 292 -27.45 0.42 17.30
N ALA A 293 -26.34 0.58 16.59
CA ALA A 293 -26.17 1.61 15.58
C ALA A 293 -26.29 1.09 14.13
N GLY A 294 -26.30 -0.24 13.92
CA GLY A 294 -26.28 -0.83 12.58
C GLY A 294 -24.95 -0.63 11.86
N VAL A 295 -23.85 -0.46 12.61
CA VAL A 295 -22.50 -0.23 12.07
C VAL A 295 -21.66 -1.51 12.21
N PRO A 296 -21.52 -2.32 11.15
CA PRO A 296 -20.85 -3.61 11.25
C PRO A 296 -19.33 -3.53 11.34
N ILE A 297 -18.69 -2.56 10.68
CA ILE A 297 -17.25 -2.35 10.71
C ILE A 297 -17.01 -0.87 11.01
N LEU A 298 -16.05 -0.60 11.88
CA LEU A 298 -15.67 0.75 12.28
C LEU A 298 -14.16 0.85 12.52
N ILE A 299 -13.70 2.10 12.59
CA ILE A 299 -12.40 2.49 13.15
C ILE A 299 -12.69 3.26 14.43
N GLU A 300 -12.01 2.94 15.52
CA GLU A 300 -12.09 3.64 16.79
C GLU A 300 -10.77 4.36 17.07
N ILE A 301 -10.86 5.60 17.56
CA ILE A 301 -9.73 6.33 18.14
C ILE A 301 -10.00 6.53 19.62
N ILE A 302 -9.07 6.03 20.43
CA ILE A 302 -9.09 6.12 21.89
C ILE A 302 -8.02 7.14 22.29
N SER A 303 -8.43 8.29 22.82
CA SER A 303 -7.51 9.34 23.27
C SER A 303 -8.18 10.29 24.26
N ASP A 304 -7.42 10.74 25.25
CA ASP A 304 -7.81 11.81 26.18
C ASP A 304 -7.35 13.21 25.70
N ASP A 305 -6.63 13.33 24.58
CA ASP A 305 -6.12 14.60 24.07
C ASP A 305 -7.12 15.27 23.10
N GLU A 306 -7.71 16.39 23.52
CA GLU A 306 -8.63 17.20 22.71
C GLU A 306 -8.05 17.63 21.35
N LYS A 307 -6.73 17.77 21.22
CA LYS A 307 -6.09 18.10 19.92
C LYS A 307 -6.18 16.96 18.93
N ILE A 308 -6.08 15.71 19.40
CA ILE A 308 -6.28 14.52 18.55
C ILE A 308 -7.74 14.47 18.11
N LEU A 309 -8.67 14.63 19.06
CA LEU A 309 -10.10 14.55 18.81
C LEU A 309 -10.59 15.62 17.83
N SER A 310 -10.11 16.86 17.97
CA SER A 310 -10.45 17.96 17.06
C SER A 310 -9.94 17.75 15.63
N LYS A 311 -8.82 17.06 15.40
CA LYS A 311 -8.36 16.75 14.03
C LYS A 311 -9.29 15.80 13.30
N VAL A 312 -9.97 14.92 14.04
CA VAL A 312 -10.83 13.87 13.48
C VAL A 312 -12.31 14.23 13.54
N GLN A 313 -12.65 15.42 14.05
CA GLN A 313 -14.03 15.90 14.19
C GLN A 313 -14.78 16.00 12.84
N ASP A 314 -14.06 16.27 11.75
CA ASP A 314 -14.64 16.45 10.41
C ASP A 314 -14.93 15.11 9.71
N LEU A 315 -14.39 14.01 10.23
CA LEU A 315 -14.73 12.68 9.78
C LEU A 315 -16.11 12.30 10.38
N LYS A 316 -16.93 11.58 9.61
CA LYS A 316 -18.30 11.23 9.99
C LYS A 316 -18.30 10.39 11.28
N ARG A 317 -18.53 11.06 12.41
CA ARG A 317 -18.49 10.51 13.77
C ARG A 317 -19.81 9.82 14.10
N TYR A 318 -19.72 8.64 14.68
CA TYR A 318 -20.79 8.11 15.51
C TYR A 318 -20.35 8.27 16.96
N GLU A 319 -21.08 9.07 17.72
CA GLU A 319 -20.89 9.18 19.16
C GLU A 319 -21.68 8.04 19.81
N TYR A 320 -20.96 7.18 20.51
CA TYR A 320 -21.53 6.16 21.38
C TYR A 320 -20.93 6.37 22.77
N GLU A 321 -21.81 6.63 23.74
CA GLU A 321 -21.46 6.69 25.15
C GLU A 321 -21.53 5.27 25.68
N ASP A 322 -20.37 4.70 26.02
CA ASP A 322 -20.31 3.40 26.67
C ASP A 322 -20.77 3.52 28.13
N ASP A 323 -21.07 2.40 28.79
CA ASP A 323 -21.58 2.33 30.17
C ASP A 323 -20.62 3.00 31.20
N GLU A 324 -19.38 3.31 30.81
CA GLU A 324 -18.36 4.00 31.62
C GLU A 324 -18.23 5.52 31.35
N ASN A 325 -19.11 6.13 30.54
CA ASN A 325 -19.04 7.55 30.11
C ASN A 325 -17.73 7.93 29.37
N SER A 326 -17.02 6.94 28.82
CA SER A 326 -15.88 7.18 27.93
C SER A 326 -16.40 7.59 26.55
N ILE A 327 -15.87 8.69 26.01
CA ILE A 327 -16.22 9.18 24.67
C ILE A 327 -15.24 8.60 23.67
N SER A 328 -15.56 7.42 23.13
CA SER A 328 -14.83 6.85 22.01
C SER A 328 -15.23 7.50 20.68
N ASN A 329 -14.26 7.68 19.79
CA ASN A 329 -14.49 8.31 18.48
C ASN A 329 -14.55 7.24 17.40
N TYR A 330 -15.77 6.93 16.94
CA TYR A 330 -16.01 5.89 15.94
C TYR A 330 -16.22 6.47 14.54
N PHE A 331 -15.49 5.93 13.58
CA PHE A 331 -15.67 6.16 12.15
C PHE A 331 -16.32 4.92 11.55
N ALA A 332 -17.62 5.05 11.32
CA ALA A 332 -18.41 3.99 10.70
C ALA A 332 -18.39 4.11 9.18
N PHE A 333 -18.58 2.97 8.53
CA PHE A 333 -18.74 2.93 7.10
C PHE A 333 -20.21 2.81 6.67
N ASP A 334 -20.61 3.63 5.71
CA ASP A 334 -21.97 3.63 5.18
C ASP A 334 -22.31 2.35 4.40
N LYS A 335 -23.60 1.99 4.38
CA LYS A 335 -24.13 0.83 3.64
C LYS A 335 -23.63 0.72 2.20
N SER A 336 -23.44 1.85 1.52
CA SER A 336 -22.99 1.92 0.12
C SER A 336 -21.60 1.31 -0.13
N ILE A 337 -20.74 1.19 0.90
CA ILE A 337 -19.45 0.52 0.72
C ILE A 337 -19.60 -1.00 0.65
N PHE A 338 -20.66 -1.57 1.25
CA PHE A 338 -20.94 -3.01 1.27
C PHE A 338 -21.50 -3.52 -0.07
N ASP A 339 -21.94 -2.60 -0.93
CA ASP A 339 -22.32 -2.90 -2.32
C ASP A 339 -21.08 -3.07 -3.24
N LYS A 340 -19.87 -2.72 -2.77
CA LYS A 340 -18.64 -2.74 -3.57
C LYS A 340 -17.80 -3.99 -3.30
N GLU A 341 -17.27 -4.61 -4.35
CA GLU A 341 -16.43 -5.82 -4.24
C GLU A 341 -15.06 -5.55 -3.62
N ASN A 342 -14.56 -4.33 -3.74
CA ASN A 342 -13.28 -3.88 -3.19
C ASN A 342 -13.42 -3.21 -1.81
N ILE A 343 -14.44 -3.59 -1.03
CA ILE A 343 -14.72 -3.03 0.30
C ILE A 343 -13.48 -2.97 1.21
N SER A 344 -12.66 -4.02 1.24
CA SER A 344 -11.44 -4.05 2.06
C SER A 344 -10.40 -3.01 1.65
N GLU A 345 -10.31 -2.65 0.36
CA GLU A 345 -9.39 -1.61 -0.11
C GLU A 345 -9.87 -0.23 0.29
N ILE A 346 -11.18 0.01 0.19
CA ILE A 346 -11.78 1.29 0.59
C ILE A 346 -11.56 1.56 2.08
N ILE A 347 -11.72 0.52 2.92
CA ILE A 347 -11.50 0.64 4.37
C ILE A 347 -10.00 0.80 4.68
N ASP A 348 -9.13 0.04 4.02
CA ASP A 348 -7.67 0.18 4.14
C ASP A 348 -7.21 1.61 3.81
N ASP A 349 -7.65 2.15 2.67
CA ASP A 349 -7.31 3.52 2.27
C ASP A 349 -7.80 4.57 3.29
N LYS A 350 -8.96 4.34 3.91
CA LYS A 350 -9.48 5.22 4.98
C LYS A 350 -8.67 5.14 6.27
N ILE A 351 -8.20 3.96 6.65
CA ILE A 351 -7.27 3.80 7.78
C ILE A 351 -5.95 4.53 7.49
N LEU A 352 -5.41 4.41 6.27
CA LEU A 352 -4.17 5.08 5.88
C LEU A 352 -4.32 6.60 5.84
N GLU A 353 -5.45 7.10 5.35
CA GLU A 353 -5.79 8.53 5.38
C GLU A 353 -5.82 9.06 6.83
N LEU A 354 -6.44 8.30 7.74
CA LEU A 354 -6.48 8.63 9.15
C LEU A 354 -5.08 8.61 9.81
N ILE A 355 -4.27 7.59 9.55
CA ILE A 355 -2.89 7.52 10.05
C ILE A 355 -2.09 8.73 9.58
N ASN A 356 -2.18 9.10 8.30
CA ASN A 356 -1.49 10.27 7.76
C ASN A 356 -1.93 11.58 8.40
N LEU A 357 -3.23 11.74 8.68
CA LEU A 357 -3.78 12.91 9.37
C LEU A 357 -3.19 13.07 10.79
N LEU A 358 -3.04 11.94 11.49
CA LEU A 358 -2.56 11.89 12.87
C LEU A 358 -1.03 11.94 12.99
N LYS A 359 -0.28 11.54 11.96
CA LYS A 359 1.20 11.55 11.93
C LYS A 359 1.82 12.95 12.00
N ASN A 360 1.11 13.98 11.52
CA ASN A 360 1.59 15.37 11.54
C ASN A 360 1.42 16.03 12.93
N GLN A 361 1.97 15.41 13.97
CA GLN A 361 1.97 15.91 15.35
C GLN A 361 3.36 16.23 15.86
#